data_AF-A0A4Q4SQ72-F1
#
_entry.id   AF-A0A4Q4SQ72-F1
#
_cell.length_a   1.000
_cell.length_b   1.000
_cell.length_c   1.000
_cell.angle_alpha   90.00
_cell.angle_beta   90.00
_cell.angle_gamma   90.00
#
_symmetry.space_group_name_H-M   'P 1'
#
loop_
_entity.id
_entity.type
_entity.pdbx_description
1 polymer ?
#
loop_
_entity_poly.entity_id
_entity_poly.type
_entity_poly.pdbx_seq_one_letter_code
_entity_poly.pdbx_strand_id
1 'polypeptide(L)'
;MPSKSGLMYYITVTREVDAPIGELWGLVAGFGAEKAWYPGAKSVSLAGFGIGSIRTFSYVYPSWPKKDEEYSFSEELTECSAPKYSMTFRVCRPDYPDMVAFGTTALTSLGPNKTRFDWKC
;
A
#
# COMPACT_ATOMS: atom_id res chain seq x y z
N MET A 1 -33.22 -4.56 15.06
CA MET A 1 -32.66 -4.75 13.71
C MET A 1 -31.20 -5.16 13.89
N PRO A 2 -30.76 -6.32 13.40
CA PRO A 2 -29.37 -6.72 13.57
C PRO A 2 -28.49 -5.88 12.62
N SER A 3 -27.46 -5.22 13.17
CA SER A 3 -26.44 -4.54 12.38
C SER A 3 -25.74 -5.57 11.50
N LYS A 4 -25.81 -5.38 10.18
CA LYS A 4 -24.91 -6.08 9.26
C LYS A 4 -23.49 -5.55 9.50
N SER A 5 -22.80 -6.04 10.52
CA SER A 5 -21.33 -5.94 10.55
C SER A 5 -20.83 -6.85 9.42
N GLY A 6 -20.72 -6.30 8.22
CA GLY A 6 -20.10 -6.97 7.09
C GLY A 6 -18.71 -7.44 7.49
N LEU A 7 -18.40 -8.70 7.18
CA LEU A 7 -17.10 -9.32 7.46
C LEU A 7 -15.96 -8.43 6.94
N MET A 8 -15.11 -7.99 7.87
CA MET A 8 -13.90 -7.24 7.56
C MET A 8 -12.78 -8.25 7.30
N TYR A 9 -12.62 -8.67 6.06
CA TYR A 9 -11.47 -9.48 5.66
C TYR A 9 -10.24 -8.58 5.61
N TYR A 10 -9.38 -8.66 6.63
CA TYR A 10 -8.08 -8.01 6.59
C TYR A 10 -7.07 -9.00 6.01
N ILE A 11 -6.41 -8.62 4.92
CA ILE A 11 -5.21 -9.30 4.43
C ILE A 11 -4.04 -8.59 5.09
N THR A 12 -3.24 -9.34 5.85
CA THR A 12 -1.99 -8.84 6.41
C THR A 12 -0.81 -9.51 5.72
N VAL A 13 0.12 -8.70 5.23
CA VAL A 13 1.42 -9.15 4.75
C VAL A 13 2.48 -8.62 5.70
N THR A 14 3.21 -9.54 6.33
CA THR A 14 4.36 -9.22 7.18
C THR A 14 5.62 -9.81 6.57
N ARG A 15 6.66 -9.00 6.42
CA ARG A 15 7.97 -9.41 5.89
C ARG A 15 9.09 -8.78 6.70
N GLU A 16 10.17 -9.50 6.90
CA GLU A 16 11.41 -8.94 7.43
C GLU A 16 12.34 -8.62 6.26
N VAL A 17 13.00 -7.47 6.33
CA VAL A 17 13.90 -6.95 5.30
C VAL A 17 15.23 -6.60 5.97
N ASP A 18 16.33 -7.09 5.41
CA ASP A 18 17.69 -6.83 5.89
C ASP A 18 18.19 -5.45 5.42
N ALA A 19 17.52 -4.40 5.89
CA ALA A 19 17.87 -3.01 5.64
C ALA A 19 17.50 -2.12 6.84
N PRO A 20 18.22 -0.99 7.07
CA PRO A 20 17.84 -0.02 8.07
C PRO A 20 16.48 0.61 7.76
N ILE A 21 15.70 0.90 8.80
CA ILE A 21 14.31 1.40 8.64
C ILE A 21 14.23 2.70 7.82
N GLY A 22 15.21 3.59 7.95
CA GLY A 22 15.24 4.85 7.20
C GLY A 22 15.38 4.67 5.69
N GLU A 23 16.19 3.70 5.25
CA GLU A 23 16.37 3.39 3.83
C GLU A 23 15.10 2.78 3.25
N LEU A 24 14.51 1.81 3.97
CA LEU A 24 13.27 1.19 3.54
C LEU A 24 12.11 2.20 3.53
N TRP A 25 12.08 3.11 4.51
CA TRP A 25 11.09 4.20 4.54
C TRP A 25 11.25 5.16 3.37
N GLY A 26 12.48 5.52 3.00
CA GLY A 26 12.74 6.38 1.84
C GLY A 26 12.17 5.81 0.53
N LEU A 27 12.08 4.47 0.42
CA LEU A 27 11.43 3.80 -0.71
C LEU A 27 9.91 3.69 -0.55
N VAL A 28 9.45 3.20 0.60
CA VAL A 28 8.04 2.85 0.85
C VAL A 28 7.15 4.08 1.02
N ALA A 29 7.67 5.17 1.58
CA ALA A 29 6.93 6.42 1.79
C ALA A 29 6.76 7.25 0.50
N GLY A 30 7.44 6.88 -0.58
CA GLY A 30 7.31 7.50 -1.89
C GLY A 30 5.97 7.15 -2.53
N PHE A 31 4.88 7.78 -2.04
CA PHE A 31 3.54 7.60 -2.60
C PHE A 31 3.52 8.07 -4.07
N GLY A 32 3.27 7.15 -5.00
CA GLY A 32 3.39 7.38 -6.44
C GLY A 32 4.72 6.93 -7.06
N ALA A 33 5.65 6.38 -6.27
CA ALA A 33 6.96 5.89 -6.72
C ALA A 33 7.07 4.35 -6.68
N GLU A 34 5.94 3.62 -6.61
CA GLU A 34 5.90 2.18 -6.39
C GLU A 34 6.61 1.38 -7.49
N LYS A 35 6.76 1.96 -8.69
CA LYS A 35 7.54 1.36 -9.78
C LYS A 35 9.00 1.06 -9.40
N ALA A 36 9.56 1.76 -8.41
CA ALA A 36 10.92 1.55 -7.96
C ALA A 36 11.12 0.22 -7.19
N TRP A 37 10.05 -0.35 -6.62
CA TRP A 37 10.19 -1.50 -5.70
C TRP A 37 9.08 -2.55 -5.78
N TYR A 38 7.90 -2.23 -6.33
CA TYR A 38 6.77 -3.14 -6.38
C TYR A 38 6.87 -4.09 -7.59
N PRO A 39 6.97 -5.41 -7.38
CA PRO A 39 7.06 -6.37 -8.47
C PRO A 39 5.82 -6.37 -9.37
N GLY A 40 6.03 -6.29 -10.69
CA GLY A 40 4.93 -6.29 -11.67
C GLY A 40 4.31 -4.91 -11.94
N ALA A 41 4.76 -3.85 -11.26
CA ALA A 41 4.32 -2.49 -11.54
C ALA A 41 4.65 -2.07 -12.99
N LYS A 42 3.61 -1.73 -13.76
CA LYS A 42 3.76 -1.25 -15.15
C LYS A 42 3.81 0.26 -15.23
N SER A 43 2.81 0.89 -14.63
CA SER A 43 2.64 2.35 -14.63
C SER A 43 2.14 2.83 -13.28
N VAL A 44 2.61 4.01 -12.92
CA VAL A 44 2.11 4.77 -11.78
C VAL A 44 1.96 6.21 -12.25
N SER A 45 0.80 6.80 -12.00
CA SER A 45 0.58 8.23 -12.12
C SER A 45 0.17 8.80 -10.78
N LEU A 46 0.65 10.00 -10.45
CA LEU A 46 0.29 10.71 -9.23
C LEU A 46 -0.36 12.04 -9.60
N ALA A 47 -1.54 12.29 -9.05
CA ALA A 47 -2.21 13.57 -9.13
C ALA A 47 -2.16 14.26 -7.74
N GLY A 48 -1.61 15.47 -7.69
CA GLY A 48 -1.44 16.24 -6.47
C GLY A 48 -0.14 15.94 -5.72
N PHE A 49 -0.04 16.43 -4.48
CA PHE A 49 1.13 16.27 -3.62
C PHE A 49 0.71 16.17 -2.14
N GLY A 50 1.34 15.27 -1.39
CA GLY A 50 1.05 15.07 0.03
C GLY A 50 -0.32 14.43 0.31
N ILE A 51 -0.84 14.64 1.51
CA ILE A 51 -2.17 14.13 1.91
C ILE A 51 -3.24 14.65 0.95
N GLY A 52 -4.14 13.75 0.51
CA GLY A 52 -5.17 14.01 -0.50
C GLY A 52 -4.71 13.79 -1.94
N SER A 53 -3.42 13.53 -2.18
CA SER A 53 -2.96 13.11 -3.51
C SER A 53 -3.50 11.73 -3.87
N ILE A 54 -3.70 11.51 -5.16
CA ILE A 54 -4.26 10.26 -5.70
C ILE A 54 -3.23 9.61 -6.60
N ARG A 55 -2.83 8.38 -6.28
CA ARG A 55 -2.05 7.53 -7.20
C ARG A 55 -2.99 6.61 -7.96
N THR A 56 -2.71 6.40 -9.24
CA THR A 56 -3.29 5.30 -10.02
C THR A 56 -2.16 4.35 -10.35
N PHE A 57 -2.31 3.12 -9.89
CA PHE A 57 -1.29 2.09 -9.96
C PHE A 57 -1.81 0.93 -10.80
N SER A 58 -1.05 0.55 -11.83
CA SER A 58 -1.34 -0.60 -12.68
C SER A 58 -0.20 -1.61 -12.59
N TYR A 59 -0.55 -2.87 -12.35
CA TYR A 59 0.41 -3.96 -12.26
C TYR A 59 -0.09 -5.23 -12.93
N VAL A 60 0.88 -6.06 -13.31
CA VAL A 60 0.64 -7.45 -13.67
C VAL A 60 0.87 -8.29 -12.42
N TYR A 61 -0.05 -9.20 -12.10
CA TYR A 61 0.14 -10.12 -10.98
C TYR A 61 1.43 -10.94 -11.17
N PRO A 62 2.41 -10.84 -10.24
CA PRO A 62 3.71 -11.49 -10.41
C PRO A 62 3.66 -13.00 -10.13
N SER A 63 2.57 -13.49 -9.52
CA SER A 63 2.43 -14.88 -9.08
C SER A 63 0.99 -15.39 -9.19
N TRP A 64 0.84 -16.72 -9.16
CA TRP A 64 -0.45 -17.41 -9.10
C TRP A 64 -1.33 -16.95 -7.92
N PRO A 65 -2.68 -17.05 -8.01
CA PRO A 65 -3.45 -17.69 -9.08
C PRO A 65 -3.71 -16.82 -10.33
N LYS A 66 -3.46 -15.51 -10.25
CA LYS A 66 -3.79 -14.55 -11.32
C LYS A 66 -2.61 -14.15 -12.19
N LYS A 67 -1.55 -14.97 -12.22
CA LYS A 67 -0.30 -14.62 -12.89
C LYS A 67 -0.57 -14.12 -14.31
N ASP A 68 0.12 -13.05 -14.70
CA ASP A 68 0.02 -12.42 -16.03
C ASP A 68 -1.29 -11.63 -16.29
N GLU A 69 -2.28 -11.67 -15.39
CA GLU A 69 -3.43 -10.76 -15.44
C GLU A 69 -3.03 -9.34 -15.01
N GLU A 70 -3.64 -8.35 -15.66
CA GLU A 70 -3.46 -6.93 -15.32
C GLU A 70 -4.55 -6.44 -14.39
N TYR A 71 -4.16 -5.62 -13.42
CA TYR A 71 -5.08 -4.95 -12.53
C TYR A 71 -4.65 -3.50 -12.32
N SER A 72 -5.64 -2.60 -12.30
CA SER A 72 -5.44 -1.18 -12.12
C SER A 72 -6.47 -0.62 -11.15
N PHE A 73 -6.01 0.22 -10.24
CA PHE A 73 -6.86 0.86 -9.25
C PHE A 73 -6.23 2.18 -8.79
N SER A 74 -7.02 3.00 -8.11
CA SER A 74 -6.56 4.28 -7.57
C SER A 74 -6.58 4.24 -6.05
N GLU A 75 -5.72 5.03 -5.43
CA GLU A 75 -5.66 5.19 -3.98
C GLU A 75 -5.44 6.66 -3.63
N GLU A 76 -6.12 7.12 -2.59
CA GLU A 76 -5.94 8.46 -2.03
C GLU A 76 -5.08 8.39 -0.77
N LEU A 77 -4.02 9.20 -0.68
CA LEU A 77 -3.19 9.25 0.51
C LEU A 77 -3.93 9.97 1.65
N THR A 78 -4.24 9.27 2.73
CA THR A 78 -5.02 9.84 3.85
C THR A 78 -4.18 10.13 5.09
N GLU A 79 -3.07 9.41 5.28
CA GLU A 79 -2.13 9.67 6.39
C GLU A 79 -0.70 9.28 5.98
N CYS A 80 0.29 10.07 6.39
CA CYS A 80 1.71 9.73 6.29
C CYS A 80 2.44 10.30 7.51
N SER A 81 3.11 9.43 8.26
CA SER A 81 3.80 9.79 9.50
C SER A 81 5.21 9.23 9.48
N ALA A 82 6.19 10.10 9.20
CA ALA A 82 7.60 9.74 9.26
C ALA A 82 8.06 9.29 10.66
N PRO A 83 7.65 9.94 11.78
CA PRO A 83 8.04 9.46 13.12
C PRO A 83 7.51 8.07 13.45
N LYS A 84 6.36 7.68 12.90
CA LYS A 84 5.76 6.35 13.09
C LYS A 84 6.11 5.36 11.99
N TYR A 85 6.84 5.78 10.95
CA TYR A 85 7.10 5.01 9.73
C TYR A 85 5.85 4.34 9.15
N SER A 86 4.76 5.09 9.07
CA SER A 86 3.44 4.57 8.68
C SER A 86 2.77 5.46 7.64
N MET A 87 2.10 4.82 6.69
CA MET A 87 1.35 5.47 5.61
C MET A 87 0.02 4.73 5.39
N THR A 88 -1.09 5.47 5.36
CA THR A 88 -2.43 4.94 5.13
C THR A 88 -3.04 5.60 3.90
N PHE A 89 -3.70 4.81 3.07
CA PHE A 89 -4.38 5.25 1.87
C PHE A 89 -5.75 4.60 1.76
N ARG A 90 -6.70 5.34 1.18
CA ARG A 90 -8.04 4.83 0.85
C ARG A 90 -8.01 4.24 -0.55
N VAL A 91 -8.51 3.01 -0.71
CA VAL A 91 -8.64 2.36 -2.02
C VAL A 91 -9.88 2.91 -2.73
N CYS A 92 -9.67 3.45 -3.92
CA CYS A 92 -10.68 4.03 -4.78
C CYS A 92 -10.92 3.10 -5.98
N ARG A 93 -12.07 2.40 -5.96
CA ARG A 93 -12.46 1.44 -6.99
C ARG A 93 -13.69 1.94 -7.74
N PRO A 94 -13.55 2.35 -9.02
CA PRO A 94 -14.68 2.77 -9.83
C PRO A 94 -15.74 1.66 -9.99
N ASP A 95 -15.30 0.40 -9.98
CA ASP A 95 -16.14 -0.81 -10.06
C ASP A 95 -16.92 -1.11 -8.77
N TYR A 96 -16.54 -0.51 -7.62
CA TYR A 96 -17.21 -0.68 -6.32
C TYR A 96 -17.28 0.66 -5.57
N PRO A 97 -18.16 1.60 -5.98
CA PRO A 97 -18.17 2.97 -5.48
C PRO A 97 -18.53 3.09 -4.00
N ASP A 98 -19.33 2.15 -3.48
CA ASP A 98 -19.75 2.12 -2.07
C ASP A 98 -18.70 1.45 -1.15
N MET A 99 -17.60 0.94 -1.71
CA MET A 99 -16.56 0.29 -0.93
C MET A 99 -15.76 1.33 -0.13
N VAL A 100 -15.63 1.07 1.16
CA VAL A 100 -14.71 1.79 2.04
C VAL A 100 -13.63 0.81 2.48
N ALA A 101 -12.48 0.86 1.81
CA ALA A 101 -11.31 0.06 2.13
C ALA A 101 -10.09 0.96 2.31
N PHE A 102 -9.25 0.63 3.28
CA PHE A 102 -8.03 1.36 3.59
C PHE A 102 -6.86 0.37 3.63
N GLY A 103 -5.79 0.72 2.94
CA GLY A 103 -4.51 0.05 3.09
C GLY A 103 -3.60 0.84 4.02
N THR A 104 -2.91 0.18 4.93
CA THR A 104 -1.85 0.80 5.75
C THR A 104 -0.56 0.02 5.56
N THR A 105 0.51 0.74 5.28
CA THR A 105 1.88 0.23 5.37
C THR A 105 2.55 0.80 6.61
N ALA A 106 3.22 -0.03 7.40
CA ALA A 106 3.97 0.37 8.58
C ALA A 106 5.31 -0.36 8.63
N LEU A 107 6.35 0.32 9.11
CA LEU A 107 7.66 -0.27 9.35
C LEU A 107 7.98 -0.28 10.84
N THR A 108 8.60 -1.36 11.31
CA THR A 108 9.12 -1.48 12.68
C THR A 108 10.60 -1.86 12.63
N SER A 109 11.46 -1.11 13.31
CA SER A 109 12.88 -1.49 13.41
C SER A 109 13.01 -2.73 14.29
N LEU A 110 13.73 -3.74 13.81
CA LEU A 110 14.12 -4.94 14.56
C LEU A 110 15.60 -4.90 14.97
N GLY A 111 16.31 -3.82 14.64
CA GLY A 111 17.74 -3.64 14.89
C GLY A 111 18.35 -2.66 13.89
N PRO A 112 19.68 -2.42 13.95
CA PRO A 112 20.35 -1.43 13.11
C PRO A 112 20.22 -1.67 11.60
N ASN A 113 20.17 -2.94 11.17
CA ASN A 113 20.13 -3.33 9.75
C ASN A 113 18.98 -4.30 9.44
N LYS A 114 17.89 -4.23 10.21
CA LYS A 114 16.76 -5.13 10.03
C LYS A 114 15.43 -4.44 10.34
N THR A 115 14.47 -4.56 9.44
CA THR A 115 13.18 -3.88 9.53
C THR A 115 12.05 -4.85 9.21
N ARG A 116 10.97 -4.81 9.99
CA ARG A 116 9.71 -5.47 9.65
C ARG A 116 8.85 -4.52 8.83
N PHE A 117 8.42 -4.98 7.67
CA PHE A 117 7.41 -4.37 6.83
C PHE A 117 6.06 -5.05 7.10
N ASP A 118 5.05 -4.26 7.43
CA ASP A 118 3.68 -4.70 7.61
C ASP A 118 2.76 -3.94 6.64
N TRP A 119 1.97 -4.66 5.85
CA TRP A 119 0.89 -4.12 5.04
C TRP A 119 -0.44 -4.77 5.43
N LYS A 120 -1.49 -3.97 5.61
CA LYS A 120 -2.85 -4.44 5.92
C LYS A 120 -3.87 -3.74 5.03
N CYS A 121 -4.84 -4.47 4.50
CA CYS A 121 -5.98 -3.94 3.74
C CYS A 121 -7.22 -4.82 3.94
#